data_AF-A0A8T6WP40-F1
#
_entry.id   AF-A0A8T6WP40-F1
#
_cell.length_a   1.000
_cell.length_b   1.000
_cell.length_c   1.000
_cell.angle_alpha   90.00
_cell.angle_beta   90.00
_cell.angle_gamma   90.00
#
_symmetry.space_group_name_H-M   'P 1'
#
loop_
_entity.id
_entity.type
_entity.pdbx_description
1 polymer ?
#
loop_
_entity_poly.entity_id
_entity_poly.type
_entity_poly.pdbx_seq_one_letter_code
_entity_poly.pdbx_strand_id
1 'polypeptide(L)' 'GEAGLGAALAGYFDIPVIFVSGDDAVVKEAKELIPNISTAIVKWGYGWKSARCLQPENAFKLIKEKASEAIENIH' A
#
# COMPACT_ATOMS: atom_id res chain seq x y z
N GLY A 1 -1.69 12.43 2.78
CA GLY A 1 -0.30 12.00 2.88
C GLY A 1 0.35 11.98 1.51
N GLU A 2 1.62 11.56 1.41
CA GLU A 2 2.33 11.42 0.13
C GLU A 2 1.67 10.39 -0.80
N ALA A 3 1.15 9.30 -0.23
CA ALA A 3 0.42 8.27 -0.98
C ALA A 3 -0.82 8.85 -1.68
N GLY A 4 -1.63 9.64 -0.97
CA GLY A 4 -2.80 10.30 -1.56
C GLY A 4 -2.43 11.32 -2.64
N LEU A 5 -1.34 12.08 -2.47
CA LEU A 5 -0.86 13.00 -3.50
C LEU A 5 -0.42 12.24 -4.77
N GLY A 6 0.33 11.15 -4.61
CA GLY A 6 0.75 10.31 -5.72
C GLY A 6 -0.45 9.69 -6.46
N ALA A 7 -1.44 9.20 -5.71
CA ALA A 7 -2.69 8.70 -6.26
C ALA A 7 -3.47 9.76 -7.05
N ALA A 8 -3.59 10.97 -6.51
CA ALA A 8 -4.26 12.08 -7.20
C ALA A 8 -3.55 12.47 -8.50
N LEU A 9 -2.22 12.50 -8.50
CA LEU A 9 -1.43 12.78 -9.70
C LEU A 9 -1.60 11.68 -10.76
N ALA A 10 -1.56 10.41 -10.35
CA ALA A 10 -1.79 9.29 -11.27
C ALA A 10 -3.21 9.35 -11.88
N GLY A 11 -4.22 9.64 -11.06
CA GLY A 11 -5.60 9.83 -11.51
C GLY A 11 -5.77 11.02 -12.46
N TYR A 12 -5.01 12.10 -12.29
CA TYR A 12 -5.00 13.22 -13.26
C TYR A 12 -4.54 12.79 -14.66
N PHE A 13 -3.72 11.74 -14.76
CA PHE A 13 -3.28 11.17 -16.03
C PHE A 13 -4.06 9.90 -16.43
N ASP A 14 -5.22 9.63 -15.80
CA ASP A 14 -6.03 8.42 -16.02
C ASP A 14 -5.27 7.11 -15.76
N ILE A 15 -4.25 7.14 -14.89
CA ILE A 15 -3.46 5.96 -14.51
C ILE A 15 -3.98 5.42 -13.16
N PRO A 16 -4.49 4.17 -13.10
CA PRO A 16 -4.98 3.60 -11.86
C PRO A 16 -3.84 3.19 -10.93
N VAL A 17 -3.95 3.57 -9.66
CA VAL A 17 -3.07 3.04 -8.61
C VAL A 17 -3.69 1.78 -8.05
N ILE A 18 -3.09 0.64 -8.36
CA ILE A 18 -3.63 -0.70 -8.07
C ILE A 18 -3.08 -1.31 -6.79
N PHE A 19 -1.94 -0.81 -6.29
CA PHE A 19 -1.23 -1.40 -5.17
C PHE A 19 -0.49 -0.36 -4.34
N VAL A 20 -0.50 -0.54 -3.02
CA VAL A 20 0.39 0.19 -2.10
C VAL A 20 0.98 -0.76 -1.03
N SER A 21 2.24 -0.54 -0.67
CA SER A 21 2.88 -1.21 0.45
C SER A 21 3.45 -0.19 1.43
N GLY A 22 3.31 -0.43 2.73
CA GLY A 22 3.81 0.50 3.73
C GLY A 22 3.45 0.10 5.16
N ASP A 23 3.35 1.11 6.02
CA ASP A 23 2.80 0.94 7.35
C ASP A 23 1.27 0.98 7.37
N ASP A 24 0.71 0.69 8.54
CA ASP A 24 -0.72 0.64 8.78
C ASP A 24 -1.44 1.96 8.48
N ALA A 25 -0.80 3.12 8.71
CA ALA A 25 -1.41 4.42 8.43
C ALA A 25 -1.50 4.69 6.92
N VAL A 26 -0.43 4.42 6.16
CA VAL A 26 -0.44 4.58 4.70
C VAL A 26 -1.46 3.65 4.05
N VAL A 27 -1.52 2.38 4.48
CA VAL A 27 -2.50 1.43 3.94
C VAL A 27 -3.93 1.84 4.27
N LYS A 28 -4.18 2.36 5.47
CA LYS A 28 -5.49 2.89 5.83
C LYS A 28 -5.88 4.07 4.92
N GLU A 29 -5.00 5.06 4.78
CA GLU A 29 -5.23 6.22 3.92
C GLU A 29 -5.53 5.78 2.48
N ALA A 30 -4.73 4.86 1.92
CA ALA A 30 -4.91 4.38 0.56
C ALA A 30 -6.26 3.68 0.34
N LYS A 31 -6.72 2.87 1.31
CA LYS A 31 -8.05 2.22 1.24
C LYS A 31 -9.21 3.21 1.35
N GLU A 32 -9.04 4.29 2.11
CA GLU A 32 -10.04 5.36 2.21
C GLU A 32 -10.13 6.18 0.91
N LEU A 33 -9.01 6.36 0.22
CA LEU A 33 -8.93 7.15 -1.01
C LEU A 33 -9.28 6.34 -2.28
N ILE A 34 -8.83 5.09 -2.38
CA ILE A 34 -9.00 4.25 -3.55
C ILE A 34 -9.73 2.95 -3.14
N PRO A 35 -11.03 2.86 -3.42
CA PRO A 35 -11.80 1.65 -3.17
C PRO A 35 -11.19 0.46 -3.91
N ASN A 36 -11.15 -0.70 -3.26
CA ASN A 36 -10.66 -1.98 -3.81
C ASN A 36 -9.16 -2.03 -4.17
N ILE A 37 -8.35 -1.06 -3.73
CA ILE A 37 -6.89 -1.13 -3.91
C ILE A 37 -6.30 -2.33 -3.14
N SER A 38 -5.38 -3.06 -3.78
CA SER A 38 -4.58 -4.08 -3.10
C SER A 38 -3.53 -3.44 -2.21
N THR A 39 -3.31 -3.99 -1.01
CA THR A 39 -2.41 -3.37 -0.04
C THR A 39 -1.57 -4.40 0.71
N ALA A 40 -0.33 -4.04 1.07
CA ALA A 40 0.53 -4.83 1.94
C ALA A 40 1.04 -4.00 3.13
N ILE A 41 0.60 -4.35 4.35
CA ILE A 41 1.15 -3.78 5.58
C ILE A 41 2.39 -4.57 5.98
N VAL A 42 3.54 -3.91 6.02
CA VAL A 42 4.82 -4.53 6.41
C VAL A 42 5.37 -4.00 7.73
N LYS A 43 4.75 -2.95 8.26
CA LYS A 43 5.18 -2.26 9.49
C LYS A 43 3.95 -1.71 10.23
N TRP A 44 3.98 -1.74 11.56
CA TRP A 44 2.95 -1.14 12.42
C TRP A 44 3.58 -0.12 13.35
N GLY A 45 3.10 1.13 13.31
CA GLY A 45 3.55 2.19 14.21
C GLY A 45 3.04 2.01 15.63
N TYR A 46 3.92 2.09 16.64
CA TYR A 46 3.57 2.04 18.06
C TYR A 46 4.01 3.32 18.81
N GLY A 47 4.28 4.39 18.09
CA GLY A 47 4.77 5.67 18.61
C GLY A 47 5.65 6.37 17.59
N TRP A 48 6.20 7.53 17.95
CA TRP A 48 7.00 8.36 17.04
C TRP A 48 8.28 7.65 16.52
N LYS A 49 8.89 6.79 17.34
CA LYS A 49 10.18 6.12 17.04
C LYS A 49 10.15 4.60 17.23
N SER A 50 8.96 4.02 17.37
CA SER A 50 8.81 2.59 17.63
C SER A 50 7.82 2.02 16.64
N ALA A 51 8.23 0.94 15.99
CA ALA A 51 7.38 0.20 15.09
C ALA A 51 7.69 -1.29 15.19
N ARG A 52 6.66 -2.11 14.98
CA ARG A 52 6.83 -3.54 14.73
C ARG A 52 6.97 -3.72 13.23
N CYS A 53 8.10 -4.24 12.78
CA CYS A 53 8.30 -4.57 11.36
C CYS A 53 8.17 -6.07 11.14
N LEU A 54 7.67 -6.46 9.97
CA LEU A 54 7.89 -7.82 9.48
C LEU A 54 9.38 -8.05 9.25
N GLN A 55 9.81 -9.30 9.42
CA GLN A 55 11.15 -9.70 8.96
C GLN A 55 11.26 -9.47 7.45
N PRO A 56 12.42 -9.02 6.93
CA PRO A 56 12.56 -8.64 5.53
C PRO A 56 12.08 -9.70 4.54
N GLU A 57 12.41 -10.98 4.77
CA GLU A 57 12.00 -12.09 3.91
C GLU A 57 10.47 -12.23 3.82
N ASN A 58 9.78 -12.08 4.96
CA ASN A 58 8.32 -12.13 5.02
C ASN A 58 7.68 -10.90 4.39
N ALA A 59 8.30 -9.72 4.55
CA ALA A 59 7.84 -8.50 3.91
C ALA A 59 7.93 -8.61 2.38
N PHE A 60 9.06 -9.10 1.84
CA PHE A 60 9.22 -9.29 0.40
C PHE A 60 8.24 -10.32 -0.16
N LYS A 61 8.04 -11.43 0.55
CA LYS A 61 7.06 -12.44 0.15
C LYS A 61 5.65 -11.86 0.09
N LEU A 62 5.25 -11.11 1.11
CA LEU A 62 3.93 -10.46 1.18
C LEU A 62 3.75 -9.41 0.09
N ILE A 63 4.74 -8.56 -0.13
CA ILE A 63 4.69 -7.54 -1.20
C ILE A 63 4.54 -8.21 -2.55
N LYS A 64 5.32 -9.27 -2.83
CA LYS A 64 5.23 -10.01 -4.10
C LYS A 64 3.85 -10.62 -4.31
N GLU A 65 3.32 -11.32 -3.31
CA GLU A 65 2.00 -11.93 -3.36
C GLU A 65 0.91 -10.88 -3.63
N LYS A 66 0.91 -9.78 -2.87
CA LYS A 66 -0.10 -8.73 -3.02
C LYS A 66 0.04 -7.90 -4.29
N ALA A 67 1.25 -7.72 -4.81
CA ALA A 67 1.45 -7.11 -6.11
C ALA A 67 0.94 -8.01 -7.24
N SER A 68 1.15 -9.33 -7.16
CA SER A 68 0.57 -10.29 -8.11
C SER A 68 -0.96 -10.25 -8.08
N GLU A 69 -1.57 -10.34 -6.90
CA GLU A 69 -3.03 -10.24 -6.74
C GLU A 69 -3.56 -8.89 -7.29
N ALA A 70 -2.84 -7.79 -7.08
CA ALA A 70 -3.23 -6.48 -7.60
C ALA A 70 -3.32 -6.46 -9.12
N ILE A 71 -2.40 -7.14 -9.81
CA ILE A 71 -2.36 -7.24 -11.26
C ILE A 71 -3.50 -8.14 -11.77
N GLU A 72 -3.76 -9.25 -11.09
CA GLU A 72 -4.83 -10.17 -11.47
C GLU A 72 -6.23 -9.57 -11.31
N ASN A 73 -6.40 -8.63 -10.38
CA ASN A 73 -7.66 -7.94 -10.11
C ASN A 73 -7.83 -6.64 -10.93
N ILE A 74 -6.94 -6.33 -11.88
CA ILE A 74 -7.11 -5.18 -12.78
C ILE A 74 -8.23 -5.49 -13.78
N HIS A 75 -9.37 -4.83 -13.62
CA HIS A 75 -10.52 -4.90 -14.53
C HIS A 75 -11.07 -3.50 -14.83
#